data_AF-A0A117PNR7-F1
#
_entry.id   AF-A0A117PNR7-F1
#
_cell.length_a   1.000
_cell.length_b   1.000
_cell.length_c   1.000
_cell.angle_alpha   90.00
_cell.angle_beta   90.00
_cell.angle_gamma   90.00
#
_symmetry.space_group_name_H-M   'P 1'
#
loop_
_entity.id
_entity.type
_entity.pdbx_description
1 polymer ?
#
loop_
_entity_poly.entity_id
_entity_poly.type
_entity_poly.pdbx_seq_one_letter_code
_entity_poly.pdbx_strand_id
1 'polypeptide(L)'
;MSVVEQYARAHIVSDADIAEDEAVPVVLRYDPENDPRSVRIGLPGTHEWTFSRALLEQGLRAPAGSGEVRVWPCGRVQAVVEFHSPHGVSVVQFEQKTLLRFLRRTYMAAAPVRG
;
A
#
# COMPACT_ATOMS: atom_id res chain seq x y z
N MET A 1 17.11 -1.97 12.66
CA MET A 1 15.67 -2.34 12.62
C MET A 1 15.44 -3.12 11.33
N SER A 2 14.68 -4.23 11.36
CA SER A 2 14.51 -5.05 10.16
C SER A 2 13.48 -4.48 9.19
N VAL A 3 13.73 -4.69 7.90
CA VAL A 3 12.75 -4.44 6.84
C VAL A 3 11.50 -5.26 7.11
N VAL A 4 10.33 -4.64 6.94
CA VAL A 4 9.04 -5.30 7.02
C VAL A 4 8.55 -5.63 5.62
N GLU A 5 8.30 -6.91 5.37
CA GLU A 5 7.66 -7.39 4.15
C GLU A 5 6.35 -8.12 4.48
N GLN A 6 5.31 -7.85 3.70
CA GLN A 6 4.01 -8.49 3.79
C GLN A 6 3.52 -8.86 2.38
N TYR A 7 3.50 -10.16 2.11
CA TYR A 7 2.83 -10.70 0.92
C TYR A 7 1.32 -10.53 1.04
N ALA A 8 0.69 -10.10 -0.04
CA ALA A 8 -0.74 -9.86 -0.14
C ALA A 8 -1.26 -10.26 -1.54
N ARG A 9 -2.59 -10.28 -1.66
CA ARG A 9 -3.29 -10.35 -2.94
C ARG A 9 -4.03 -9.03 -3.12
N ALA A 10 -4.01 -8.48 -4.33
CA ALA A 10 -4.69 -7.24 -4.64
C ALA A 10 -5.38 -7.33 -6.01
N HIS A 11 -6.55 -6.69 -6.13
CA HIS A 11 -7.16 -6.44 -7.44
C HIS A 11 -6.59 -5.14 -7.98
N ILE A 12 -6.24 -5.14 -9.27
CA ILE A 12 -5.63 -3.98 -9.92
C ILE A 12 -6.48 -3.62 -11.13
N VAL A 13 -7.00 -2.40 -11.13
CA VAL A 13 -7.77 -1.85 -12.25
C VAL A 13 -7.00 -0.65 -12.80
N SER A 14 -6.66 -0.68 -14.08
CA SER A 14 -6.01 0.41 -14.79
C SER A 14 -6.82 0.82 -16.01
N ASP A 15 -6.68 2.08 -16.45
CA ASP A 15 -7.26 2.54 -17.72
C ASP A 15 -6.67 1.82 -18.95
N ALA A 16 -5.52 1.16 -18.81
CA ALA A 16 -5.01 0.23 -19.81
C ALA A 16 -5.74 -1.11 -19.69
N ASP A 17 -6.40 -1.53 -20.77
CA ASP A 17 -7.24 -2.74 -20.89
C ASP A 17 -6.59 -4.00 -20.32
N ILE A 18 -6.80 -4.23 -19.02
CA ILE A 18 -6.50 -5.49 -18.35
C ILE A 18 -7.82 -5.95 -17.74
N ALA A 19 -8.50 -6.84 -18.45
CA ALA A 19 -9.71 -7.48 -17.97
C ALA A 19 -9.33 -8.51 -16.91
N GLU A 20 -9.16 -8.13 -15.64
CA GLU A 20 -8.75 -9.10 -14.63
C GLU A 20 -9.50 -8.94 -13.31
N ASP A 21 -10.62 -9.68 -13.23
CA ASP A 21 -11.34 -9.99 -11.98
C ASP A 21 -10.49 -10.82 -10.98
N GLU A 22 -9.22 -11.12 -11.31
CA GLU A 22 -8.33 -11.96 -10.51
C GLU A 22 -7.38 -11.14 -9.62
N ALA A 23 -7.24 -11.57 -8.37
CA ALA A 23 -6.32 -10.94 -7.43
C ALA A 23 -4.87 -11.40 -7.68
N VAL A 24 -3.99 -10.46 -8.01
CA VAL A 24 -2.57 -10.71 -8.27
C VAL A 24 -1.74 -10.68 -6.98
N PRO A 25 -0.66 -11.47 -6.88
CA PRO A 25 0.23 -11.42 -5.73
C PRO A 25 1.03 -10.12 -5.71
N VAL A 26 1.13 -9.45 -4.56
CA VAL A 26 1.92 -8.24 -4.36
C VAL A 26 2.71 -8.30 -3.06
N VAL A 27 3.77 -7.49 -2.95
CA VAL A 27 4.60 -7.37 -1.74
C VAL A 27 4.53 -5.95 -1.22
N LEU A 28 4.05 -5.79 0.01
CA LEU A 28 4.15 -4.53 0.75
C LEU A 28 5.50 -4.50 1.49
N ARG A 29 6.28 -3.45 1.28
CA ARG A 29 7.61 -3.30 1.88
C ARG A 29 7.75 -1.97 2.62
N TYR A 30 8.40 -2.00 3.78
CA TYR A 30 8.77 -0.85 4.59
C TYR A 30 10.21 -1.01 5.09
N ASP A 31 11.03 0.03 4.91
CA ASP A 31 12.43 0.06 5.34
C ASP A 31 12.62 1.18 6.38
N PRO A 32 12.68 0.86 7.67
CA PRO A 32 12.78 1.87 8.73
C PRO A 32 14.14 2.60 8.75
N GLU A 33 15.18 2.04 8.14
CA GLU A 33 16.53 2.64 8.19
C GLU A 33 16.76 3.56 6.99
N ASN A 34 16.40 3.10 5.79
CA ASN A 34 16.70 3.82 4.56
C ASN A 34 15.57 4.75 4.10
N ASP A 35 14.31 4.37 4.36
CA ASP A 35 13.15 5.16 3.93
C ASP A 35 11.96 5.06 4.91
N PRO A 36 12.10 5.63 6.12
CA PRO A 36 11.14 5.44 7.21
C PRO A 36 9.77 6.10 6.98
N ARG A 37 9.63 6.89 5.91
CA ARG A 37 8.40 7.62 5.59
C ARG A 37 7.59 6.96 4.47
N SER A 38 8.14 5.97 3.78
CA SER A 38 7.51 5.42 2.57
C SER A 38 7.12 3.97 2.73
N VAL A 39 6.06 3.59 2.02
CA VAL A 39 5.61 2.21 1.80
C VAL A 39 5.72 1.92 0.32
N ARG A 40 6.18 0.72 0.00
CA ARG A 40 6.30 0.23 -1.38
C ARG A 40 5.36 -0.92 -1.64
N ILE A 41 4.70 -0.92 -2.80
CA ILE A 41 3.89 -2.01 -3.34
C ILE A 41 4.64 -2.55 -4.55
N GLY A 42 5.24 -3.74 -4.43
CA GLY A 42 5.88 -4.44 -5.53
C GLY A 42 4.92 -5.44 -6.18
N LEU A 43 4.81 -5.39 -7.51
CA LEU A 43 4.05 -6.33 -8.33
C LEU A 43 4.99 -7.35 -8.97
N PRO A 44 4.48 -8.48 -9.49
CA PRO A 44 5.29 -9.37 -10.32
C PRO A 44 5.84 -8.61 -11.53
N GLY A 45 7.13 -8.84 -11.85
CA GLY A 45 7.86 -8.05 -12.85
C GLY A 45 8.68 -6.93 -12.19
N THR A 46 8.65 -5.74 -12.79
CA THR A 46 9.47 -4.58 -12.34
C THR A 46 8.63 -3.36 -11.94
N HIS A 47 7.31 -3.54 -11.79
CA HIS A 47 6.42 -2.43 -11.43
C HIS A 47 6.36 -2.27 -9.91
N GLU A 48 6.65 -1.06 -9.43
CA GLU A 48 6.60 -0.72 -8.00
C GLU A 48 5.91 0.64 -7.84
N TRP A 49 5.02 0.73 -6.86
CA TRP A 49 4.48 2.00 -6.40
C TRP A 49 5.03 2.35 -5.03
N THR A 50 5.32 3.64 -4.82
CA THR A 50 5.79 4.17 -3.53
C THR A 50 4.91 5.32 -3.09
N PHE A 51 4.54 5.32 -1.81
CA PHE A 51 3.73 6.39 -1.22
C PHE A 51 3.95 6.51 0.28
N SER A 52 3.42 7.57 0.90
CA SER A 52 3.64 7.85 2.33
C SER A 52 3.00 6.80 3.24
N ARG A 53 3.77 6.32 4.23
CA ARG A 53 3.28 5.48 5.32
C ARG A 53 2.19 6.18 6.14
N ALA A 54 2.33 7.49 6.34
CA ALA A 54 1.33 8.29 7.05
C ALA A 54 0.03 8.41 6.24
N LEU A 55 0.13 8.50 4.90
CA LEU A 55 -1.04 8.47 4.03
C LEU A 55 -1.78 7.13 4.13
N LEU A 56 -1.06 6.01 4.18
CA LEU A 56 -1.67 4.70 4.43
C LEU A 56 -2.42 4.67 5.77
N GLU A 57 -1.81 5.17 6.84
CA GLU A 57 -2.45 5.23 8.16
C GLU A 57 -3.74 6.04 8.15
N GLN A 58 -3.69 7.25 7.58
CA GLN A 58 -4.83 8.16 7.51
C GLN A 58 -5.94 7.56 6.63
N GLY A 59 -5.56 7.07 5.46
CA GLY A 59 -6.45 6.48 4.46
C GLY A 59 -7.15 5.20 4.90
N LEU A 60 -6.60 4.47 5.86
CA LEU A 60 -7.29 3.32 6.46
C LEU A 60 -8.37 3.73 7.48
N ARG A 61 -8.36 4.97 7.97
CA ARG A 61 -9.36 5.51 8.91
C ARG A 61 -10.49 6.25 8.20
N ALA A 62 -10.14 7.06 7.21
CA ALA A 62 -11.06 7.86 6.40
C ALA A 62 -10.41 8.19 5.06
N PRO A 63 -11.17 8.56 4.01
CA PRO A 63 -10.59 8.99 2.74
C PRO A 63 -9.52 10.09 2.93
N ALA A 64 -8.33 9.87 2.39
CA ALA A 64 -7.19 10.77 2.48
C ALA A 64 -6.38 10.77 1.17
N GLY A 65 -5.61 11.82 0.92
CA GLY A 65 -4.78 11.93 -0.29
C GLY A 65 -3.56 12.82 -0.10
N SER A 66 -2.53 12.58 -0.92
CA SER A 66 -1.32 13.40 -1.01
C SER A 66 -0.74 13.32 -2.41
N GLY A 67 -0.68 14.46 -3.10
CA GLY A 67 -0.25 14.51 -4.50
C GLY A 67 -1.10 13.59 -5.37
N GLU A 68 -0.43 12.69 -6.07
CA GLU A 68 -1.06 11.75 -7.01
C GLU A 68 -1.61 10.48 -6.35
N VAL A 69 -1.57 10.36 -5.03
CA VAL A 69 -1.99 9.15 -4.32
C VAL A 69 -3.19 9.43 -3.43
N ARG A 70 -4.23 8.60 -3.54
CA ARG A 70 -5.43 8.63 -2.70
C ARG A 70 -5.61 7.28 -2.02
N VAL A 71 -6.05 7.26 -0.76
CA VAL A 71 -6.28 6.04 0.02
C VAL A 71 -7.57 6.17 0.80
N TRP A 72 -8.44 5.16 0.76
CA TRP A 72 -9.70 5.15 1.49
C TRP A 72 -10.17 3.74 1.87
N PRO A 73 -10.97 3.59 2.95
CA PRO A 73 -11.67 2.35 3.21
C PRO A 73 -12.81 2.15 2.19
N CYS A 74 -13.01 0.93 1.72
CA CYS A 74 -14.07 0.58 0.78
C CYS A 74 -14.90 -0.58 1.35
N GLY A 75 -16.10 -0.25 1.85
CA GLY A 75 -16.91 -1.22 2.59
C GLY A 75 -16.27 -1.66 3.91
N ARG A 76 -16.61 -2.86 4.38
CA ARG A 76 -16.18 -3.36 5.70
C ARG A 76 -14.82 -4.06 5.71
N VAL A 77 -14.37 -4.54 4.56
CA VAL A 77 -13.22 -5.48 4.49
C VAL A 77 -12.18 -5.10 3.46
N GLN A 78 -12.43 -4.08 2.63
CA GLN A 78 -11.50 -3.64 1.60
C GLN A 78 -10.99 -2.22 1.90
N ALA A 79 -9.84 -1.91 1.34
CA ALA A 79 -9.32 -0.55 1.24
C ALA A 79 -8.70 -0.38 -0.14
N VAL A 80 -8.74 0.84 -0.64
CA VAL A 80 -8.27 1.19 -1.97
C VAL A 80 -7.09 2.14 -1.85
N VAL A 81 -6.09 1.92 -2.70
CA VAL A 81 -4.98 2.84 -2.98
C VAL A 81 -5.05 3.18 -4.46
N GLU A 82 -5.24 4.45 -4.78
CA GLU A 82 -5.35 4.95 -6.14
C GLU A 82 -4.16 5.82 -6.48
N PHE A 83 -3.58 5.58 -7.65
CA PHE A 83 -2.42 6.26 -8.20
C PHE A 83 -2.80 6.99 -9.48
N HIS A 84 -2.51 8.28 -9.54
CA HIS A 84 -2.70 9.11 -10.71
C HIS A 84 -1.38 9.32 -11.43
N SER A 85 -1.44 9.34 -12.76
CA SER A 85 -0.29 9.66 -13.59
C SER A 85 -0.75 10.36 -14.88
N PRO A 86 0.16 10.98 -15.64
CA PRO A 86 -0.17 11.49 -16.98
C PRO A 86 -0.69 10.42 -17.94
N HIS A 87 -0.45 9.13 -17.65
CA HIS A 87 -0.85 7.99 -18.47
C HIS A 87 -2.18 7.35 -18.03
N GLY A 88 -2.85 7.90 -17.02
CA GLY A 88 -4.12 7.40 -16.50
C GLY A 88 -4.09 7.06 -15.02
N VAL A 89 -5.16 6.40 -14.56
CA VAL A 89 -5.35 6.01 -13.16
C VAL A 89 -5.10 4.52 -12.96
N SER A 90 -4.48 4.16 -11.84
CA SER A 90 -4.37 2.77 -11.36
C SER A 90 -4.97 2.65 -9.96
N VAL A 91 -5.93 1.74 -9.81
CA VAL A 91 -6.64 1.46 -8.57
C VAL A 91 -6.19 0.10 -8.05
N VAL A 92 -5.72 0.07 -6.81
CA VAL A 92 -5.27 -1.15 -6.14
C VAL A 92 -6.15 -1.41 -4.93
N GLN A 93 -6.88 -2.52 -4.93
CA GLN A 93 -7.76 -2.92 -3.84
C GLN A 93 -7.14 -4.03 -3.00
N PHE A 94 -7.11 -3.84 -1.68
CA PHE A 94 -6.58 -4.77 -0.70
C PHE A 94 -7.60 -5.16 0.35
N GLU A 95 -7.47 -6.36 0.91
CA GLU A 95 -8.08 -6.68 2.20
C GLU A 95 -7.55 -5.72 3.29
N GLN A 96 -8.45 -4.98 3.94
CA GLN A 96 -8.12 -3.97 4.93
C GLN A 96 -7.30 -4.54 6.10
N LYS A 97 -7.62 -5.76 6.56
CA LYS A 97 -6.89 -6.46 7.64
C LYS A 97 -5.41 -6.68 7.30
N THR A 98 -5.08 -6.85 6.02
CA THR A 98 -3.70 -7.08 5.56
C THR A 98 -2.90 -5.79 5.63
N LEU A 99 -3.47 -4.67 5.18
CA LEU A 99 -2.84 -3.34 5.31
C LEU A 99 -2.69 -2.92 6.78
N LEU A 100 -3.69 -3.17 7.62
CA LEU A 100 -3.61 -2.91 9.06
C LEU A 100 -2.51 -3.74 9.74
N ARG A 101 -2.38 -5.02 9.39
CA ARG A 101 -1.31 -5.89 9.90
C ARG A 101 0.06 -5.37 9.49
N PHE A 102 0.22 -5.02 8.21
CA PHE A 102 1.45 -4.45 7.70
C PHE A 102 1.81 -3.15 8.45
N LEU A 103 0.87 -2.21 8.57
CA LEU A 103 1.08 -0.94 9.25
C LEU A 103 1.48 -1.15 10.73
N ARG A 104 0.83 -2.07 11.46
CA ARG A 104 1.22 -2.44 12.83
C ARG A 104 2.67 -2.89 12.91
N ARG A 105 3.13 -3.75 11.99
CA ARG A 105 4.53 -4.20 11.92
C ARG A 105 5.49 -3.05 11.63
N THR A 106 5.09 -2.04 10.83
CA THR A 106 5.94 -0.85 10.60
C THR A 106 6.21 -0.06 11.89
N TYR A 107 5.23 0.09 12.79
CA TYR A 107 5.46 0.77 14.07
C TYR A 107 6.39 -0.01 14.99
N MET A 108 6.23 -1.34 15.04
CA MET A 108 7.12 -2.20 15.82
C MET A 108 8.56 -2.13 15.30
N ALA A 109 8.72 -2.07 13.98
CA ALA A 109 10.03 -1.93 13.36
C ALA A 109 10.63 -0.54 13.59
N ALA A 110 9.84 0.54 13.62
CA ALA A 110 10.32 1.92 13.80
C ALA A 110 10.51 2.34 15.27
N ALA A 111 10.00 1.58 16.23
CA ALA A 111 10.18 1.88 17.66
C ALA A 111 11.63 1.59 18.07
N PRO A 112 12.37 2.56 18.66
CA PRO A 112 13.68 2.26 19.21
C PRO A 112 13.53 1.20 20.30
N VAL A 113 14.35 0.16 20.26
CA VAL A 113 14.47 -0.79 21.36
C VAL A 113 14.94 0.01 22.56
N ARG A 114 14.06 0.23 23.55
CA ARG A 114 14.47 0.78 24.84
C ARG A 114 15.29 -0.29 25.53
N GLY A 115 16.62 -0.20 25.40
CA GLY A 115 17.60 -0.87 26.25
C GLY A 115 17.95 0.02 27.43
#